data_AF-A0A261BQ64-F1
#
_entry.id   AF-A0A261BQ64-F1
#
_cell.length_a   1.000
_cell.length_b   1.000
_cell.length_c   1.000
_cell.angle_alpha   90.00
_cell.angle_beta   90.00
_cell.angle_gamma   90.00
#
_symmetry.space_group_name_H-M   'P 1'
#
loop_
_entity.id
_entity.type
_entity.pdbx_description
1 polymer ?
#
loop_
_entity_poly.entity_id
_entity_poly.type
_entity_poly.pdbx_seq_one_letter_code
_entity_poly.pdbx_strand_id
1 'polypeptide(L)'
;MHSLDISSKIRLRFPSVHSLIEGGLLTEKEYQILEAMHNENEASRWMTPIHWVQQIMRQVEEETKPTASLLNQFVAELRIFRQSLRKLYSYDWVCVPLVYTQVAALATYSFFFFSLFGRQPLLPEIESGKEIDLKVPIFTIVQFLFFVGWFKVGQDLMRPFGLDDDDIELNYILDRNVRISFAIVNQLQESPMPDFENDDDKMWEEMHPPTKDGETSPGVRMPQLPHSKYSSQLSEHPPRLHAYVPIDDDRSIKDMESHHGCIGLKKDKKHLSW
;
A
#
# COMPACT_ATOMS: atom_id res chain seq x y z
N MET A 1 -20.95 -6.20 5.86
CA MET A 1 -21.20 -7.39 6.73
C MET A 1 -19.91 -8.06 7.14
N HIS A 2 -19.11 -8.61 6.23
CA HIS A 2 -17.85 -9.28 6.58
C HIS A 2 -16.86 -8.43 7.41
N SER A 3 -16.80 -7.12 7.18
CA SER A 3 -15.97 -6.20 7.97
C SER A 3 -16.42 -6.03 9.42
N LEU A 4 -17.69 -6.33 9.75
CA LEU A 4 -18.25 -6.23 11.11
C LEU A 4 -17.78 -7.38 12.00
N ASP A 5 -17.61 -8.55 11.40
CA ASP A 5 -17.20 -9.74 12.14
C ASP A 5 -15.70 -9.66 12.47
N ILE A 6 -14.91 -9.09 11.55
CA ILE A 6 -13.44 -9.06 11.61
C ILE A 6 -12.88 -7.84 12.36
N SER A 7 -13.45 -6.65 12.19
CA SER A 7 -12.88 -5.43 12.79
C SER A 7 -13.66 -4.97 14.01
N SER A 8 -12.93 -4.80 15.12
CA SER A 8 -13.48 -4.23 16.35
C SER A 8 -13.97 -2.80 16.15
N LYS A 9 -13.23 -1.97 15.38
CA LYS A 9 -13.62 -0.58 15.04
C LYS A 9 -14.96 -0.53 14.29
N ILE A 10 -15.19 -1.43 13.32
CA ILE A 10 -16.43 -1.48 12.54
C ILE A 10 -17.59 -2.04 13.38
N ARG A 11 -17.35 -3.06 14.20
CA ARG A 11 -18.35 -3.61 15.12
C ARG A 11 -18.84 -2.60 16.14
N LEU A 12 -17.97 -1.73 16.65
CA LEU A 12 -18.36 -0.63 17.54
C LEU A 12 -19.20 0.43 16.83
N ARG A 13 -18.93 0.68 15.54
CA ARG A 13 -19.71 1.63 14.74
C ARG A 13 -21.09 1.12 14.36
N PHE A 14 -21.21 -0.17 14.04
CA PHE A 14 -22.46 -0.81 13.67
C PHE A 14 -22.69 -2.06 14.56
N PRO A 15 -23.09 -1.85 15.82
CA PRO A 15 -23.21 -2.93 16.81
C PRO A 15 -24.36 -3.88 16.50
N SER A 16 -25.40 -3.40 15.80
CA SER A 16 -26.52 -4.21 15.34
C SER A 16 -26.69 -4.08 13.83
N VAL A 17 -27.40 -5.05 13.24
CA VAL A 17 -27.76 -5.00 11.82
C VAL A 17 -28.70 -3.83 11.54
N HIS A 18 -29.54 -3.47 12.50
CA HIS A 18 -30.41 -2.30 12.40
C HIS A 18 -29.60 -1.01 12.22
N SER A 19 -28.43 -0.90 12.86
CA SER A 19 -27.51 0.24 12.64
C SER A 19 -26.99 0.31 11.20
N LEU A 20 -26.94 -0.79 10.45
CA LEU A 20 -26.63 -0.75 9.01
C LEU A 20 -27.80 -0.20 8.19
N ILE A 21 -29.03 -0.47 8.63
CA ILE A 21 -30.26 0.02 8.00
C ILE A 21 -30.39 1.53 8.25
N GLU A 22 -30.21 1.97 9.49
CA GLU A 22 -30.16 3.40 9.85
C GLU A 22 -29.02 4.12 9.11
N GLY A 23 -27.88 3.44 8.92
CA GLY A 23 -26.75 3.94 8.13
C GLY A 23 -26.98 3.95 6.61
N GLY A 24 -28.12 3.46 6.12
CA GLY A 24 -28.45 3.42 4.69
C GLY A 24 -27.61 2.43 3.87
N LEU A 25 -26.88 1.51 4.54
CA LEU A 25 -26.06 0.49 3.87
C LEU A 25 -26.85 -0.78 3.53
N LEU A 26 -28.02 -0.96 4.13
CA LEU A 26 -28.90 -2.10 3.91
C LEU A 26 -30.35 -1.63 3.97
N THR A 27 -31.21 -2.17 3.10
CA THR A 27 -32.66 -1.93 3.19
C THR A 27 -33.34 -2.95 4.09
N GLU A 28 -34.51 -2.60 4.62
CA GLU A 28 -35.31 -3.51 5.46
C GLU A 28 -35.69 -4.81 4.73
N LYS A 29 -35.96 -4.73 3.42
CA LYS A 29 -36.28 -5.91 2.60
C LYS A 29 -35.08 -6.83 2.44
N GLU A 30 -33.90 -6.25 2.18
CA GLU A 30 -32.66 -7.02 2.09
C GLU A 30 -32.31 -7.67 3.42
N TYR A 31 -32.55 -6.98 4.54
CA TYR A 31 -32.37 -7.53 5.87
C TYR A 31 -33.21 -8.79 6.12
N GLN A 32 -34.50 -8.75 5.80
CA GLN A 32 -35.41 -9.89 6.00
C GLN A 32 -34.95 -11.14 5.22
N ILE A 33 -34.49 -10.95 3.98
CA ILE A 33 -33.97 -12.05 3.15
C ILE A 33 -32.64 -12.58 3.72
N LEU A 34 -31.76 -11.69 4.18
CA LEU A 34 -30.49 -12.08 4.81
C LEU A 34 -30.71 -12.86 6.10
N GLU A 35 -31.66 -12.45 6.94
CA GLU A 35 -31.99 -13.12 8.19
C GLU A 35 -32.58 -14.51 7.94
N ALA A 36 -33.50 -14.62 6.97
CA ALA A 36 -34.06 -15.91 6.56
C ALA A 36 -32.98 -16.90 6.11
N MET A 37 -32.03 -16.46 5.27
CA MET A 37 -30.93 -17.31 4.80
C MET A 37 -29.88 -17.61 5.87
N HIS A 38 -29.66 -16.69 6.81
CA HIS A 38 -28.73 -16.91 7.92
C HIS A 38 -29.20 -18.02 8.86
N ASN A 39 -30.51 -18.12 9.11
CA ASN A 39 -31.10 -19.19 9.92
C ASN A 39 -30.86 -20.59 9.32
N GLU A 40 -30.75 -20.69 7.99
CA GLU A 40 -30.46 -21.94 7.30
C GLU A 40 -28.95 -22.27 7.32
N ASN A 41 -28.10 -21.26 7.09
CA ASN A 41 -26.65 -21.42 7.12
C ASN A 41 -25.92 -20.10 7.44
N GLU A 42 -25.25 -20.07 8.59
CA GLU A 42 -24.53 -18.93 9.14
C GLU A 42 -23.50 -18.34 8.16
N ALA A 43 -22.77 -19.21 7.45
CA ALA A 43 -21.68 -18.84 6.55
C ALA A 43 -22.14 -18.11 5.27
N SER A 44 -23.44 -18.18 4.94
CA SER A 44 -24.00 -17.64 3.70
C SER A 44 -24.07 -16.11 3.71
N ARG A 45 -24.18 -15.54 4.91
CA ARG A 45 -24.56 -14.13 5.14
C ARG A 45 -23.67 -13.12 4.43
N TRP A 46 -22.34 -13.31 4.48
CA TRP A 46 -21.41 -12.39 3.83
C TRP A 46 -21.33 -12.59 2.30
N MET A 47 -21.67 -13.79 1.82
CA MET A 47 -21.64 -14.13 0.39
C MET A 47 -22.91 -13.70 -0.33
N THR A 48 -24.02 -13.55 0.39
CA THR A 48 -25.33 -13.23 -0.19
C THR A 48 -25.32 -11.96 -1.05
N PRO A 49 -24.81 -10.80 -0.61
CA PRO A 49 -24.84 -9.60 -1.45
C PRO A 49 -24.04 -9.74 -2.75
N ILE A 50 -22.96 -10.53 -2.73
CA ILE A 50 -22.15 -10.82 -3.92
C ILE A 50 -22.96 -11.64 -4.93
N HIS A 51 -23.80 -12.57 -4.47
CA HIS A 51 -24.69 -13.33 -5.34
C HIS A 51 -25.84 -12.49 -5.88
N TRP A 52 -26.37 -11.54 -5.09
CA TRP A 52 -27.37 -10.59 -5.59
C TRP A 52 -26.80 -9.74 -6.73
N VAL A 53 -25.56 -9.28 -6.63
CA VAL A 53 -24.88 -8.58 -7.74
C VAL A 53 -24.83 -9.45 -9.01
N GLN A 54 -24.56 -10.75 -8.88
CA GLN A 54 -24.60 -11.67 -10.03
C GLN A 54 -26.01 -11.85 -10.60
N GLN A 55 -27.05 -11.84 -9.75
CA GLN A 55 -28.44 -11.93 -10.20
C GLN A 55 -28.87 -10.66 -10.95
N ILE A 56 -28.52 -9.48 -10.42
CA ILE A 56 -28.74 -8.19 -11.10
C ILE A 56 -28.05 -8.19 -12.46
N MET A 57 -26.80 -8.65 -12.53
CA MET A 57 -26.07 -8.70 -13.80
C MET A 57 -26.75 -9.62 -14.83
N ARG A 58 -27.33 -10.75 -14.41
CA ARG A 58 -28.10 -11.63 -15.30
C ARG A 58 -29.37 -10.95 -15.84
N GLN A 59 -30.07 -10.19 -15.00
CA GLN A 59 -31.24 -9.42 -15.45
C GLN A 59 -30.83 -8.36 -16.48
N VAL A 60 -29.76 -7.63 -16.22
CA VAL A 60 -29.21 -6.64 -17.16
C VAL A 60 -28.74 -7.28 -18.48
N GLU A 61 -28.20 -8.50 -18.43
CA GLU A 61 -27.82 -9.27 -19.61
C GLU A 61 -29.02 -9.60 -20.48
N GLU A 62 -30.13 -10.03 -19.87
CA GLU A 62 -31.38 -10.34 -20.57
C GLU A 62 -32.02 -9.10 -21.20
N GLU A 63 -32.00 -7.97 -20.50
CA GLU A 63 -32.63 -6.71 -20.93
C GLU A 63 -31.81 -5.96 -21.98
N THR A 64 -30.50 -5.82 -21.75
CA THR A 64 -29.64 -4.89 -22.51
C THR A 64 -28.75 -5.60 -23.53
N LYS A 65 -28.59 -6.93 -23.40
CA LYS A 65 -27.69 -7.77 -24.22
C LYS A 65 -26.31 -7.12 -24.45
N PRO A 66 -25.58 -6.78 -23.36
CA PRO A 66 -24.30 -6.11 -23.45
C PRO A 66 -23.27 -7.00 -24.16
N THR A 67 -22.20 -6.40 -24.66
CA THR A 67 -21.10 -7.15 -25.29
C THR A 67 -20.56 -8.21 -24.33
N ALA A 68 -20.45 -9.47 -24.79
CA ALA A 68 -19.98 -10.58 -23.97
C ALA A 68 -18.59 -10.34 -23.32
N SER A 69 -17.73 -9.56 -23.98
CA SER A 69 -16.44 -9.11 -23.41
C SER A 69 -16.61 -8.34 -22.10
N LEU A 70 -17.55 -7.39 -22.06
CA LEU A 70 -17.82 -6.55 -20.89
C LEU A 70 -18.37 -7.39 -19.73
N LEU A 71 -19.30 -8.29 -20.02
CA LEU A 71 -19.86 -9.22 -19.03
C LEU A 71 -18.77 -10.12 -18.43
N ASN A 72 -17.93 -10.70 -19.28
CA ASN A 72 -16.82 -11.56 -18.84
C ASN A 72 -15.83 -10.78 -17.96
N GLN A 73 -15.51 -9.53 -18.33
CA GLN A 73 -14.64 -8.67 -17.52
C GLN A 73 -15.27 -8.37 -16.16
N PHE A 74 -16.56 -8.01 -16.11
CA PHE A 74 -17.26 -7.75 -14.87
C PHE A 74 -17.27 -8.96 -13.93
N VAL A 75 -17.58 -10.15 -14.46
CA VAL A 75 -17.58 -11.40 -13.67
C VAL A 75 -16.16 -11.74 -13.17
N ALA A 76 -15.13 -11.45 -13.96
CA ALA A 76 -13.73 -11.61 -13.55
C ALA A 76 -13.38 -10.67 -12.38
N GLU A 77 -13.72 -9.39 -12.47
CA GLU A 77 -13.50 -8.42 -11.39
C GLU A 77 -14.27 -8.79 -10.11
N LEU A 78 -15.52 -9.21 -10.24
CA LEU A 78 -16.33 -9.66 -9.11
C LEU A 78 -15.71 -10.90 -8.43
N ARG A 79 -15.11 -11.81 -9.20
CA ARG A 79 -14.38 -12.96 -8.66
C ARG A 79 -13.14 -12.51 -7.88
N ILE A 80 -12.38 -11.54 -8.38
CA ILE A 80 -11.20 -10.98 -7.69
C ILE A 80 -11.62 -10.31 -6.38
N PHE A 81 -12.70 -9.53 -6.40
CA PHE A 81 -13.26 -8.92 -5.20
C PHE A 81 -13.66 -9.97 -4.16
N ARG A 82 -14.40 -11.02 -4.57
CA ARG A 82 -14.78 -12.13 -3.70
C ARG A 82 -13.57 -12.88 -3.13
N GLN A 83 -12.53 -13.10 -3.94
CA GLN A 83 -11.29 -13.73 -3.49
C GLN A 83 -10.57 -12.88 -2.43
N SER A 84 -10.57 -11.56 -2.59
CA SER A 84 -9.97 -10.63 -1.62
C SER A 84 -10.71 -10.67 -0.28
N LEU A 85 -12.04 -10.68 -0.29
CA LEU A 85 -12.85 -10.85 0.91
C LEU A 85 -12.63 -12.22 1.57
N ARG A 86 -12.56 -13.29 0.79
CA ARG A 86 -12.25 -14.63 1.33
C ARG A 86 -10.85 -14.69 1.93
N LYS A 87 -9.86 -14.02 1.35
CA LYS A 87 -8.51 -13.95 1.91
C LYS A 87 -8.53 -13.27 3.28
N LEU A 88 -9.28 -12.17 3.40
CA LEU A 88 -9.50 -11.49 4.66
C LEU A 88 -10.18 -12.41 5.70
N TYR A 89 -11.19 -13.18 5.30
CA TYR A 89 -11.84 -14.18 6.14
C TYR A 89 -10.84 -15.21 6.67
N SER A 90 -10.01 -15.75 5.77
CA SER A 90 -9.04 -16.78 6.13
C SER A 90 -7.98 -16.28 7.11
N TYR A 91 -7.59 -15.00 7.05
CA TYR A 91 -6.65 -14.42 8.01
C TYR A 91 -7.25 -14.24 9.40
N ASP A 92 -8.54 -13.94 9.48
CA ASP A 92 -9.26 -13.84 10.75
C ASP A 92 -9.54 -15.23 11.34
N TRP A 93 -9.96 -16.18 10.50
CA TRP A 93 -10.27 -17.55 10.90
C TRP A 93 -9.02 -18.34 11.32
N VAL A 94 -7.93 -18.23 10.55
CA VAL A 94 -6.69 -18.97 10.79
C VAL A 94 -5.68 -18.05 11.46
N CYS A 95 -5.86 -17.88 12.77
CA CYS A 95 -4.88 -17.21 13.62
C CYS A 95 -3.55 -17.97 13.67
N VAL A 96 -2.46 -17.25 13.94
CA VAL A 96 -1.17 -17.85 14.27
C VAL A 96 -1.37 -18.83 15.43
N PRO A 97 -0.87 -20.08 15.34
CA PRO A 97 -1.05 -21.07 16.39
C PRO A 97 -0.63 -20.53 17.75
N LEU A 98 -1.52 -20.66 18.74
CA LEU A 98 -1.32 -20.12 20.08
C LEU A 98 0.02 -20.54 20.69
N VAL A 99 0.42 -21.80 20.46
CA VAL A 99 1.69 -22.36 20.94
C VAL A 99 2.91 -21.56 20.47
N TYR A 100 2.91 -20.98 19.27
CA TYR A 100 4.05 -20.20 18.78
C TYR A 100 4.22 -18.91 19.58
N THR A 101 3.12 -18.19 19.83
CA THR A 101 3.15 -16.98 20.65
C THR A 101 3.51 -17.30 22.10
N GLN A 102 3.04 -18.44 22.63
CA GLN A 102 3.34 -18.87 24.00
C GLN A 102 4.81 -19.25 24.16
N VAL A 103 5.39 -20.00 23.22
CA VAL A 103 6.80 -20.38 23.26
C VAL A 103 7.69 -19.14 23.16
N ALA A 104 7.37 -18.21 22.26
CA ALA A 104 8.09 -16.94 22.16
C ALA A 104 7.99 -16.10 23.45
N ALA A 105 6.79 -16.00 24.04
CA ALA A 105 6.57 -15.29 25.31
C ALA A 105 7.38 -15.93 26.44
N LEU A 106 7.30 -17.25 26.58
CA LEU A 106 8.01 -18.00 27.61
C LEU A 106 9.53 -17.82 27.45
N ALA A 107 10.06 -17.92 26.23
CA ALA A 107 11.49 -17.73 25.98
C ALA A 107 11.97 -16.32 26.36
N THR A 108 11.27 -15.28 25.88
CA THR A 108 11.61 -13.88 26.18
C THR A 108 11.52 -13.60 27.68
N TYR A 109 10.44 -13.99 28.33
CA TYR A 109 10.25 -13.73 29.76
C TYR A 109 11.16 -14.57 30.65
N SER A 110 11.42 -15.83 30.32
CA SER A 110 12.35 -16.68 31.08
C SER A 110 13.78 -16.14 31.00
N PHE A 111 14.22 -15.70 29.82
CA PHE A 111 15.53 -15.07 29.65
C PHE A 111 15.71 -13.87 30.59
N PHE A 112 14.71 -12.98 30.66
CA PHE A 112 14.79 -11.80 31.53
C PHE A 112 14.57 -12.13 33.00
N PHE A 113 13.75 -13.14 33.33
CA PHE A 113 13.60 -13.65 34.69
C PHE A 113 14.95 -14.11 35.26
N PHE A 114 15.70 -14.94 34.54
CA PHE A 114 17.03 -15.37 34.99
C PHE A 114 18.06 -14.23 34.93
N SER A 115 17.97 -13.35 33.94
CA SER A 115 18.86 -12.18 33.84
C SER A 115 18.72 -11.23 35.03
N LEU A 116 17.54 -11.16 35.65
CA LEU A 116 17.28 -10.33 36.83
C LEU A 116 18.11 -10.77 38.04
N PHE A 117 18.40 -12.07 38.17
CA PHE A 117 19.28 -12.61 39.21
C PHE A 117 20.74 -12.69 38.74
N GLY A 118 20.97 -13.12 37.50
CA GLY A 118 22.32 -13.39 36.99
C GLY A 118 23.13 -12.15 36.59
N ARG A 119 22.49 -10.99 36.44
CA ARG A 119 23.16 -9.72 36.10
C ARG A 119 23.15 -8.70 37.24
N GLN A 120 22.89 -9.14 38.47
CA GLN A 120 23.07 -8.29 39.64
C GLN A 120 24.58 -8.10 39.88
N PRO A 121 25.04 -6.86 40.17
CA PRO A 121 26.40 -6.65 40.62
C PRO A 121 26.56 -7.39 41.96
N LEU A 122 27.37 -8.45 41.97
CA LEU A 122 27.79 -9.12 43.19
C LEU A 122 28.80 -8.23 43.91
N LEU A 123 28.90 -8.38 45.24
CA LEU A 123 29.80 -7.58 46.07
C LEU A 123 31.18 -7.48 45.40
N PRO A 124 31.75 -6.26 45.30
CA PRO A 124 33.05 -6.04 44.69
C PRO A 124 34.11 -6.90 45.38
N GLU A 125 34.61 -7.92 44.67
CA GLU A 125 35.73 -8.72 45.15
C GLU A 125 36.98 -7.89 44.85
N ILE A 126 37.47 -7.24 45.91
CA ILE A 126 38.56 -6.23 46.00
C ILE A 126 39.83 -6.61 45.21
N GLU A 127 39.97 -7.86 44.76
CA GLU A 127 41.14 -8.39 44.04
C GLU A 127 41.04 -8.40 42.50
N SER A 128 39.87 -8.16 41.88
CA SER A 128 39.72 -8.37 40.42
C SER A 128 39.99 -7.13 39.53
N GLY A 129 40.15 -5.93 40.11
CA GLY A 129 40.55 -4.72 39.36
C GLY A 129 39.60 -4.30 38.22
N LYS A 130 38.38 -4.85 38.17
CA LYS A 130 37.36 -4.54 37.16
C LYS A 130 36.06 -4.17 37.84
N GLU A 131 35.95 -2.91 38.26
CA GLU A 131 34.73 -2.46 38.93
C GLU A 131 34.24 -1.15 38.32
N ILE A 132 33.57 -1.28 37.18
CA ILE A 132 32.49 -0.34 36.89
C ILE A 132 31.25 -0.90 37.61
N ASP A 133 31.09 -0.55 38.88
CA ASP A 133 29.88 -0.83 39.65
C ASP A 133 28.75 0.09 39.18
N LEU A 134 28.11 -0.29 38.07
CA LEU A 134 26.90 0.37 37.59
C LEU A 134 25.74 -0.05 38.50
N LYS A 135 25.43 0.78 39.50
CA LYS A 135 24.22 0.66 40.34
C LYS A 135 22.93 0.45 39.53
N VAL A 136 22.91 0.92 38.29
CA VAL A 136 21.82 0.72 37.33
C VAL A 136 22.35 -0.09 36.15
N PRO A 137 21.76 -1.27 35.82
CA PRO A 137 22.26 -2.12 34.74
C PRO A 137 21.82 -1.61 33.36
N ILE A 138 22.42 -0.51 32.89
CA ILE A 138 22.04 0.19 31.65
C ILE A 138 22.00 -0.75 30.44
N PHE A 139 23.01 -1.60 30.25
CA PHE A 139 23.06 -2.54 29.12
C PHE A 139 21.94 -3.60 29.19
N THR A 140 21.58 -4.06 30.38
CA THR A 140 20.46 -5.01 30.56
C THR A 140 19.12 -4.34 30.29
N ILE A 141 18.97 -3.05 30.63
CA ILE A 141 17.78 -2.26 30.28
C ILE A 141 17.67 -2.09 28.77
N VAL A 142 18.77 -1.73 28.08
CA VAL A 142 18.76 -1.61 26.62
C VAL A 142 18.44 -2.95 25.94
N GLN A 143 19.03 -4.06 26.42
CA GLN A 143 18.68 -5.40 25.95
C GLN A 143 17.20 -5.72 26.19
N PHE A 144 16.66 -5.38 27.36
CA PHE A 144 15.24 -5.54 27.65
C PHE A 144 14.36 -4.79 26.66
N LEU A 145 14.65 -3.50 26.42
CA LEU A 145 13.91 -2.70 25.46
C LEU A 145 13.96 -3.29 24.05
N PHE A 146 15.11 -3.80 23.62
CA PHE A 146 15.25 -4.40 22.29
C PHE A 146 14.45 -5.70 22.16
N PHE A 147 14.63 -6.67 23.07
CA PHE A 147 14.00 -7.98 22.94
C PHE A 147 12.50 -7.95 23.29
N VAL A 148 12.12 -7.26 24.37
CA VAL A 148 10.70 -7.13 24.74
C VAL A 148 9.98 -6.19 23.78
N GLY A 149 10.61 -5.10 23.36
CA GLY A 149 10.07 -4.21 22.34
C GLY A 149 9.85 -4.93 21.01
N TRP A 150 10.83 -5.71 20.54
CA TRP A 150 10.67 -6.50 19.31
C TRP A 150 9.58 -7.57 19.43
N PHE A 151 9.50 -8.25 20.58
CA PHE A 151 8.41 -9.18 20.86
C PHE A 151 7.05 -8.46 20.83
N LYS A 152 6.94 -7.27 21.44
CA LYS A 152 5.72 -6.45 21.45
C LYS A 152 5.28 -6.02 20.07
N VAL A 153 6.20 -5.53 19.24
CA VAL A 153 5.93 -5.21 17.83
C VAL A 153 5.33 -6.43 17.10
N GLY A 154 5.87 -7.63 17.33
CA GLY A 154 5.30 -8.85 16.78
C GLY A 154 3.88 -9.15 17.27
N GLN A 155 3.56 -8.87 18.54
CA GLN A 155 2.21 -9.04 19.08
C GLN A 155 1.21 -8.06 18.48
N ASP A 156 1.61 -6.80 18.30
CA ASP A 156 0.73 -5.74 17.80
C ASP A 156 0.41 -5.98 16.31
N LEU A 157 1.42 -6.32 15.50
CA LEU A 157 1.24 -6.65 14.08
C LEU A 157 0.37 -7.90 13.83
N MET A 158 0.17 -8.76 14.84
CA MET A 158 -0.70 -9.92 14.71
C MET A 158 -2.19 -9.57 14.71
N ARG A 159 -2.60 -8.36 15.13
CA ARG A 159 -4.02 -7.94 15.21
C ARG A 159 -4.29 -6.62 14.48
N PRO A 160 -4.07 -6.55 13.16
CA PRO A 160 -4.13 -5.29 12.39
C PRO A 160 -5.53 -4.64 12.26
N PHE A 161 -6.57 -5.26 12.84
CA PHE A 161 -7.97 -4.79 12.83
C PHE A 161 -8.50 -4.48 14.24
N GLY A 162 -7.58 -4.26 15.19
CA GLY A 162 -7.87 -3.92 16.58
C GLY A 162 -8.34 -2.47 16.75
N LEU A 163 -7.99 -1.89 17.89
CA LEU A 163 -8.32 -0.51 18.27
C LEU A 163 -7.07 0.37 18.40
N ASP A 164 -5.91 -0.13 18.01
CA ASP A 164 -4.64 0.55 18.16
C ASP A 164 -4.49 1.67 17.12
N ASP A 165 -3.60 2.62 17.40
CA ASP A 165 -3.36 3.80 16.55
C ASP A 165 -2.74 3.41 15.19
N ASP A 166 -1.96 2.33 15.16
CA ASP A 166 -1.30 1.82 13.95
C ASP A 166 -2.14 0.77 13.19
N ASP A 167 -3.34 0.46 13.68
CA ASP A 167 -4.25 -0.47 13.01
C ASP A 167 -4.83 0.11 11.73
N ILE A 168 -5.26 -0.78 10.83
CA ILE A 168 -5.88 -0.38 9.56
C ILE A 168 -7.15 0.43 9.83
N GLU A 169 -7.20 1.63 9.26
CA GLU A 169 -8.34 2.58 9.36
C GLU A 169 -9.54 2.14 8.51
N LEU A 170 -10.17 1.03 8.90
CA LEU A 170 -11.25 0.40 8.14
C LEU A 170 -12.51 1.29 8.07
N ASN A 171 -12.75 2.13 9.08
CA ASN A 171 -13.84 3.11 9.07
C ASN A 171 -13.67 4.13 7.95
N TYR A 172 -12.46 4.70 7.83
CA TYR A 172 -12.13 5.64 6.76
C TYR A 172 -12.22 4.98 5.39
N ILE A 173 -11.68 3.76 5.24
CA ILE A 173 -11.72 3.00 3.98
C ILE A 173 -13.17 2.72 3.56
N LEU A 174 -14.03 2.30 4.49
CA LEU A 174 -15.45 2.05 4.22
C LEU A 174 -16.15 3.32 3.70
N ASP A 175 -16.01 4.42 4.43
CA ASP A 175 -16.59 5.72 4.08
C ASP A 175 -16.12 6.21 2.71
N ARG A 176 -14.80 6.15 2.48
CA ARG A 176 -14.18 6.53 1.22
C ARG A 176 -14.73 5.69 0.07
N ASN A 177 -14.78 4.37 0.24
CA ASN A 177 -15.23 3.45 -0.81
C ASN A 177 -16.69 3.71 -1.18
N VAL A 178 -17.59 3.86 -0.19
CA VAL A 178 -19.00 4.18 -0.45
C VAL A 178 -19.11 5.50 -1.22
N ARG A 179 -18.46 6.57 -0.76
CA ARG A 179 -18.51 7.89 -1.43
C ARG A 179 -17.99 7.83 -2.86
N ILE A 180 -16.83 7.21 -3.08
CA ILE A 180 -16.21 7.14 -4.41
C ILE A 180 -17.02 6.25 -5.35
N SER A 181 -17.55 5.11 -4.90
CA SER A 181 -18.38 4.23 -5.73
C SER A 181 -19.61 4.96 -6.26
N PHE A 182 -20.32 5.70 -5.42
CA PHE A 182 -21.45 6.52 -5.88
C PHE A 182 -21.04 7.69 -6.77
N ALA A 183 -19.91 8.35 -6.48
CA ALA A 183 -19.40 9.43 -7.33
C ALA A 183 -19.02 8.94 -8.73
N ILE A 184 -18.42 7.74 -8.85
CA ILE A 184 -18.07 7.17 -10.16
C ILE A 184 -19.31 6.97 -11.02
N VAL A 185 -20.35 6.34 -10.45
CA VAL A 185 -21.56 5.98 -11.22
C VAL A 185 -22.42 7.21 -11.51
N ASN A 186 -22.61 8.10 -10.53
CA ASN A 186 -23.57 9.20 -10.67
C ASN A 186 -22.96 10.51 -11.18
N GLN A 187 -21.66 10.76 -10.97
CA GLN A 187 -21.03 12.02 -11.37
C GLN A 187 -20.09 11.82 -12.55
N LEU A 188 -19.18 10.84 -12.47
CA LEU A 188 -18.16 10.68 -13.51
C LEU A 188 -18.71 10.07 -14.79
N GLN A 189 -19.56 9.04 -14.69
CA GLN A 189 -20.14 8.40 -15.88
C GLN A 189 -21.23 9.25 -16.55
N GLU A 190 -21.92 10.09 -15.78
CA GLU A 190 -22.96 10.99 -16.31
C GLU A 190 -22.41 12.36 -16.75
N SER A 191 -21.15 12.69 -16.39
CA SER A 191 -20.54 13.97 -16.75
C SER A 191 -20.42 14.07 -18.28
N PRO A 192 -20.82 15.20 -18.88
CA PRO A 192 -20.55 15.43 -20.29
C PRO A 192 -19.04 15.44 -20.53
N MET A 193 -18.62 14.91 -21.67
CA MET A 193 -17.24 15.07 -22.11
C MET A 193 -17.01 16.54 -22.52
N PRO A 194 -15.81 17.09 -22.26
CA PRO A 194 -15.48 18.41 -22.78
C PRO A 194 -15.46 18.39 -24.31
N ASP A 195 -15.84 19.52 -24.92
CA ASP A 195 -15.75 19.68 -26.38
C ASP A 195 -14.27 19.75 -26.78
N PHE A 196 -13.80 18.74 -27.51
CA PHE A 196 -12.42 18.66 -27.99
C PHE A 196 -12.16 19.49 -29.25
N GLU A 197 -13.18 20.15 -29.83
CA GLU A 197 -13.06 20.89 -31.09
C GLU A 197 -12.43 22.29 -30.94
N ASN A 198 -12.25 22.78 -29.71
CA ASN A 198 -11.55 24.03 -29.42
C ASN A 198 -10.21 23.69 -28.74
N ASP A 199 -9.18 23.49 -29.57
CA ASP A 199 -7.83 23.06 -29.21
C ASP A 199 -7.06 24.13 -28.39
N ASP A 200 -7.49 24.41 -27.15
CA ASP A 200 -6.70 25.15 -26.16
C ASP A 200 -5.60 24.27 -25.51
N ASP A 201 -5.20 23.17 -26.15
CA ASP A 201 -4.10 22.35 -25.69
C ASP A 201 -2.77 23.02 -26.03
N LYS A 202 -2.30 23.81 -25.06
CA LYS A 202 -1.01 24.52 -25.12
C LYS A 202 0.17 23.61 -25.43
N MET A 203 0.16 22.36 -24.97
CA MET A 203 1.25 21.42 -25.25
C MET A 203 1.24 21.01 -26.72
N TRP A 204 0.05 20.78 -27.29
CA TRP A 204 -0.13 20.44 -28.69
C TRP A 204 0.29 21.59 -29.62
N GLU A 205 -0.11 22.83 -29.30
CA GLU A 205 0.26 24.03 -30.05
C GLU A 205 1.76 24.31 -30.05
N GLU A 206 2.44 24.16 -28.91
CA GLU A 206 3.89 24.35 -28.81
C GLU A 206 4.68 23.29 -29.61
N MET A 207 4.13 22.09 -29.75
CA MET A 207 4.71 21.01 -30.54
C MET A 207 4.51 21.21 -32.05
N HIS A 208 3.40 21.85 -32.45
CA HIS A 208 3.00 22.09 -33.85
C HIS A 208 2.80 23.58 -34.12
N PRO A 209 3.87 24.40 -34.09
CA PRO A 209 3.74 25.83 -34.33
C PRO A 209 3.23 26.09 -35.75
N PRO A 210 2.33 27.07 -35.96
CA PRO A 210 1.79 27.37 -37.28
C PRO A 210 2.91 27.79 -38.23
N THR A 211 3.06 27.05 -39.34
CA THR A 211 4.07 27.33 -40.37
C THR A 211 3.69 28.60 -41.12
N LYS A 212 4.63 29.56 -41.25
CA LYS A 212 4.45 30.73 -42.12
C LYS A 212 4.68 30.34 -43.58
N ASP A 213 3.94 30.97 -44.49
CA ASP A 213 3.99 30.67 -45.93
C ASP A 213 5.42 30.70 -46.48
N GLY A 214 5.92 29.54 -46.93
CA GLY A 214 7.23 29.39 -47.58
C GLY A 214 8.37 28.87 -46.70
N GLU A 215 8.15 28.60 -45.41
CA GLU A 215 9.17 28.00 -44.53
C GLU A 215 8.93 26.50 -44.32
N THR A 216 10.01 25.71 -44.27
CA THR A 216 9.96 24.29 -43.90
C THR A 216 9.52 24.18 -42.44
N SER A 217 8.50 23.37 -42.14
CA SER A 217 8.03 23.20 -40.75
C SER A 217 9.20 22.89 -39.80
N PRO A 218 9.35 23.65 -38.70
CA PRO A 218 10.35 23.34 -37.70
C PRO A 218 10.06 21.93 -37.17
N GLY A 219 11.09 21.09 -37.06
CA GLY A 219 10.93 19.72 -36.58
C GLY A 219 10.25 19.68 -35.20
N VAL A 220 9.50 18.60 -34.94
CA VAL A 220 8.78 18.37 -33.67
C VAL A 220 9.73 18.58 -32.48
N ARG A 221 9.46 19.59 -31.65
CA ARG A 221 10.23 19.87 -30.44
C ARG A 221 9.33 19.64 -29.22
N MET A 222 9.70 18.69 -28.37
CA MET A 222 8.99 18.46 -27.11
C MET A 222 9.27 19.61 -26.12
N PRO A 223 8.26 20.35 -25.63
CA PRO A 223 8.46 21.38 -24.63
C PRO A 223 8.86 20.77 -23.26
N GLN A 224 9.69 21.48 -22.48
CA GLN A 224 10.00 21.07 -21.12
C GLN A 224 8.79 21.35 -20.20
N LEU A 225 8.44 20.37 -19.37
CA LEU A 225 7.33 20.55 -18.43
C LEU A 225 7.66 21.63 -17.40
N PRO A 226 6.71 22.53 -17.07
CA PRO A 226 6.97 23.61 -16.13
C PRO A 226 7.11 23.07 -14.70
N HIS A 227 8.11 23.59 -13.97
CA HIS A 227 8.22 23.36 -12.53
C HIS A 227 7.51 24.45 -11.74
N SER A 228 6.80 24.06 -10.68
CA SER A 228 6.36 25.02 -9.68
C SER A 228 7.56 25.60 -8.93
N LYS A 229 7.40 26.78 -8.31
CA LYS A 229 8.47 27.41 -7.50
C LYS A 229 9.03 26.51 -6.41
N TYR A 230 8.21 25.59 -5.89
CA TYR A 230 8.63 24.61 -4.88
C TYR A 230 9.32 23.41 -5.52
N SER A 231 8.81 22.91 -6.66
CA SER A 231 9.42 21.79 -7.37
C SER A 231 10.81 22.12 -7.90
N SER A 232 11.03 23.35 -8.37
CA SER A 232 12.34 23.80 -8.86
C SER A 232 13.42 23.89 -7.76
N GLN A 233 13.03 23.85 -6.48
CA GLN A 233 13.96 23.87 -5.35
C GLN A 233 14.30 22.46 -4.85
N LEU A 234 13.63 21.42 -5.36
CA LEU A 234 13.92 20.05 -5.00
C LEU A 234 15.20 19.58 -5.69
N SER A 235 15.99 18.79 -4.98
CA SER A 235 17.18 18.17 -5.57
C SER A 235 16.75 17.13 -6.60
N GLU A 236 17.04 17.38 -7.87
CA GLU A 236 16.81 16.39 -8.92
C GLU A 236 17.96 15.36 -8.93
N HIS A 237 17.58 14.08 -8.89
CA HIS A 237 18.50 12.98 -9.07
C HIS A 237 18.17 12.30 -10.39
N PRO A 238 18.83 12.70 -11.50
CA PRO A 238 18.62 12.01 -12.77
C PRO A 238 18.99 10.53 -12.58
N PRO A 239 18.22 9.61 -13.17
CA PRO A 239 18.52 8.18 -13.09
C PRO A 239 19.93 7.95 -13.62
N ARG A 240 20.83 7.44 -12.77
CA ARG A 240 22.18 7.06 -13.18
C ARG A 240 22.08 5.76 -13.96
N LEU A 241 22.21 5.85 -15.29
CA LEU A 241 22.35 4.67 -16.14
C LEU A 241 23.70 4.00 -15.84
N HIS A 242 23.70 3.04 -14.91
CA HIS A 242 24.88 2.25 -14.55
C HIS A 242 25.38 1.33 -15.69
N ALA A 243 24.65 1.24 -16.80
CA ALA A 243 24.92 0.38 -17.93
C ALA A 243 25.44 1.12 -19.19
N TYR A 244 25.66 2.44 -19.12
CA TYR A 244 26.20 3.15 -20.27
C TYR A 244 27.70 2.90 -20.41
N VAL A 245 28.06 1.98 -21.32
CA VAL A 245 29.42 1.84 -21.84
C VAL A 245 29.49 2.71 -23.10
N PRO A 246 30.34 3.75 -23.15
CA PRO A 246 30.58 4.47 -24.40
C PRO A 246 31.23 3.47 -25.37
N ILE A 247 30.55 3.19 -26.47
CA ILE A 247 31.19 2.56 -27.62
C ILE A 247 31.81 3.73 -28.38
N ASP A 248 33.14 3.89 -28.25
CA ASP A 248 33.88 4.82 -29.11
C ASP A 248 33.74 4.35 -30.56
N ASP A 249 33.06 5.15 -31.39
CA ASP A 249 33.03 4.97 -32.83
C ASP A 249 34.44 5.22 -33.38
N ASP A 250 35.13 4.11 -33.60
CA ASP A 250 36.10 3.86 -34.64
C ASP A 250 37.05 5.03 -34.97
N ARG A 251 38.07 5.21 -34.12
CA ARG A 251 39.35 5.80 -34.54
C ARG A 251 40.51 5.31 -33.67
N SER A 252 41.38 4.57 -34.35
CA SER A 252 42.74 4.09 -33.98
C SER A 252 42.87 2.96 -32.96
N ILE A 253 42.73 1.73 -33.49
CA ILE A 253 43.66 0.63 -33.17
C ILE A 253 45.07 1.10 -33.52
N LYS A 254 45.75 1.71 -32.56
CA LYS A 254 47.20 1.91 -32.46
C LYS A 254 47.41 2.60 -31.12
N ASP A 255 47.55 1.79 -30.09
CA ASP A 255 48.32 2.03 -28.86
C ASP A 255 47.89 0.97 -27.82
N MET A 256 47.94 -0.30 -28.24
CA MET A 256 47.86 -1.44 -27.33
C MET A 256 49.28 -1.84 -26.94
N GLU A 257 50.07 -0.90 -26.42
CA GLU A 257 51.38 -1.16 -25.83
C GLU A 257 51.86 0.09 -25.07
N SER A 258 51.39 0.27 -23.84
CA SER A 258 52.20 0.70 -22.68
C SER A 258 51.32 1.21 -21.54
N HIS A 259 51.80 0.95 -20.33
CA HIS A 259 51.33 1.47 -19.05
C HIS A 259 50.18 0.75 -18.34
N HIS A 260 50.60 -0.31 -17.64
CA HIS A 260 50.16 -0.58 -16.27
C HIS A 260 50.21 0.69 -15.41
N GLY A 261 49.11 1.06 -14.75
CA GLY A 261 49.13 2.17 -13.79
C GLY A 261 47.76 2.60 -13.26
N CYS A 262 47.46 2.15 -12.03
CA CYS A 262 46.65 2.76 -10.97
C CYS A 262 45.46 3.70 -11.29
N ILE A 263 44.34 3.36 -10.63
CA ILE A 263 43.11 4.15 -10.42
C ILE A 263 43.43 5.60 -10.03
N GLY A 264 43.04 6.55 -10.88
CA GLY A 264 43.06 7.97 -10.61
C GLY A 264 41.70 8.61 -10.90
N LEU A 265 40.94 8.89 -9.84
CA LEU A 265 39.74 9.73 -9.88
C LEU A 265 40.10 11.12 -10.44
N LYS A 266 39.73 11.40 -11.70
CA LYS A 266 39.74 12.76 -12.25
C LYS A 266 38.33 13.35 -12.23
N LYS A 267 38.20 14.37 -11.39
CA LYS A 267 37.00 15.15 -11.12
C LYS A 267 36.93 16.28 -12.16
N ASP A 268 36.36 16.01 -13.32
CA ASP A 268 36.19 17.07 -14.33
C ASP A 268 34.87 17.81 -14.09
N LYS A 269 35.02 18.98 -13.45
CA LYS A 269 34.07 20.08 -13.54
C LYS A 269 34.03 20.54 -15.00
N LYS A 270 32.91 20.34 -15.68
CA LYS A 270 32.59 21.13 -16.88
C LYS A 270 31.38 22.00 -16.58
N HIS A 271 31.69 23.28 -16.32
CA HIS A 271 30.83 24.40 -16.66
C HIS A 271 30.40 24.27 -18.12
N LEU A 272 29.10 24.40 -18.40
CA LEU A 272 28.63 24.92 -19.67
C LEU A 272 27.43 25.83 -19.39
N SER A 273 27.58 27.03 -19.95
CA SER A 273 26.78 28.24 -19.87
C SER A 273 25.44 28.13 -20.59
N TRP A 274 24.44 28.82 -20.00
CA TRP A 274 23.16 29.31 -20.53
C TRP A 274 22.58 28.68 -21.79
#